data_AF-A0A7J4RQY8-F1
#
_entry.id   AF-A0A7J4RQY8-F1
#
_cell.length_a   1.000
_cell.length_b   1.000
_cell.length_c   1.000
_cell.angle_alpha   90.00
_cell.angle_beta   90.00
_cell.angle_gamma   90.00
#
_symmetry.space_group_name_H-M   'P 1'
#
loop_
_entity.id
_entity.type
_entity.pdbx_description
1 polymer ?
#
loop_
_entity_poly.entity_id
_entity_poly.type
_entity_poly.pdbx_seq_one_letter_code
_entity_poly.pdbx_strand_id
1 'polypeptide(L)' 'CGFDIDRIRKEYSKLASDLQWKLIPAVQNNRVFTVDSNSYFSKPGPRTVTGIEILAKIIHPETFVDLKVPDDSFLQINS' A
#
# COMPACT_ATOMS: atom_id res chain seq x y z
N CYS A 1 9.86 -2.75 17.52
CA CYS A 1 9.30 -1.38 17.58
C CYS A 1 8.24 -1.23 16.50
N GLY A 2 7.00 -1.63 16.79
CA GLY A 2 5.87 -1.49 15.86
C GLY A 2 5.10 -0.22 16.19
N PHE A 3 4.59 0.46 15.16
CA PHE A 3 3.65 1.56 15.35
C PHE A 3 2.33 0.99 15.89
N ASP A 4 1.87 1.49 17.03
CA ASP A 4 0.56 1.12 17.58
C ASP A 4 -0.58 1.63 16.66
N ILE A 5 -1.70 0.91 16.62
CA ILE A 5 -2.85 1.15 15.73
C ILE A 5 -3.39 2.57 15.91
N ASP A 6 -3.44 3.06 17.15
CA ASP A 6 -3.91 4.42 17.46
C ASP A 6 -2.99 5.50 16.87
N ARG A 7 -1.68 5.24 16.84
CA ARG A 7 -0.71 6.13 16.21
C ARG A 7 -0.88 6.16 14.70
N ILE A 8 -1.05 4.99 14.07
CA ILE A 8 -1.30 4.89 12.62
C ILE A 8 -2.58 5.64 12.24
N ARG A 9 -3.66 5.48 13.02
CA ARG A 9 -4.92 6.19 12.78
C ARG A 9 -4.79 7.70 12.88
N LYS A 10 -4.05 8.20 13.87
CA LYS A 10 -3.84 9.64 14.07
C LYS A 10 -2.93 10.24 13.01
N GLU A 11 -1.89 9.53 12.59
CA GLU A 11 -1.01 9.96 11.51
C GLU A 11 -1.78 9.96 10.17
N TYR A 12 -2.59 8.93 9.91
CA TYR A 12 -3.44 8.88 8.72
C TYR A 12 -4.49 10.00 8.70
N SER A 13 -5.19 10.24 9.81
CA SER A 13 -6.23 11.30 9.85
C SER A 13 -5.63 12.70 9.62
N LYS A 14 -4.43 12.95 10.16
CA LYS A 14 -3.69 14.19 9.89
C LYS A 14 -3.33 14.31 8.42
N LEU A 15 -2.79 13.25 7.82
CA LEU A 15 -2.42 13.22 6.40
C LEU A 15 -3.64 13.41 5.49
N ALA A 16 -4.74 12.71 5.78
CA ALA A 16 -5.99 12.83 5.04
C ALA A 16 -6.62 14.23 5.14
N SER A 17 -6.32 14.98 6.21
CA SER A 17 -6.78 16.38 6.36
C SER A 17 -5.88 17.40 5.66
N ASP A 18 -4.68 17.01 5.22
CA ASP A 18 -3.72 17.90 4.58
C ASP A 18 -4.13 18.25 3.14
N LEU A 19 -4.21 19.55 2.83
CA LEU A 19 -4.58 20.04 1.49
C LEU A 19 -3.55 19.63 0.43
N GLN A 20 -2.26 19.62 0.76
CA GLN A 20 -1.23 19.21 -0.20
C GLN A 20 -1.34 17.72 -0.53
N TRP A 21 -1.65 16.89 0.47
CA TRP A 21 -1.92 15.47 0.26
C TRP A 21 -3.10 15.25 -0.70
N LYS A 22 -4.21 15.97 -0.50
CA LYS A 22 -5.39 15.90 -1.38
C LYS A 22 -5.14 16.39 -2.80
N LEU A 23 -4.09 17.18 -3.04
CA LEU A 23 -3.71 17.64 -4.37
C LEU A 23 -2.86 16.62 -5.15
N ILE A 24 -2.36 15.57 -4.49
CA ILE A 24 -1.57 14.53 -5.16
C ILE A 24 -2.49 13.76 -6.12
N PRO A 25 -2.13 13.62 -7.41
CA PRO A 25 -2.97 12.93 -8.39
C PRO A 25 -3.33 11.49 -7.99
N ALA A 26 -2.40 10.77 -7.33
CA ALA A 26 -2.68 9.43 -6.83
C ALA A 26 -3.84 9.43 -5.81
N VAL A 27 -3.90 10.41 -4.91
CA VAL A 27 -4.98 10.53 -3.92
C VAL A 27 -6.30 10.86 -4.61
N GLN A 28 -6.30 11.83 -5.54
CA GLN A 28 -7.50 12.23 -6.28
C GLN A 28 -8.09 11.12 -7.16
N ASN A 29 -7.24 10.20 -7.63
CA ASN A 29 -7.65 9.08 -8.47
C ASN A 29 -7.82 7.77 -7.68
N ASN A 30 -7.94 7.83 -6.35
CA ASN A 30 -8.04 6.67 -5.46
C ASN A 30 -6.89 5.64 -5.61
N ARG A 31 -5.72 6.03 -6.10
CA ARG A 31 -4.55 5.15 -6.28
C ARG A 31 -3.64 5.18 -5.04
N VAL A 32 -4.21 4.97 -3.86
CA VAL A 32 -3.49 4.88 -2.59
C VAL A 32 -3.70 3.49 -2.02
N PHE A 33 -2.62 2.83 -1.59
CA PHE A 33 -2.67 1.45 -1.13
C PHE A 33 -1.85 1.26 0.15
N THR A 34 -2.37 0.47 1.08
CA THR A 34 -1.58 -0.11 2.16
C THR A 34 -0.99 -1.44 1.69
N VAL A 35 0.16 -1.81 2.25
CA VAL A 35 0.82 -3.09 1.99
C VAL A 35 1.33 -3.69 3.29
N ASP A 36 1.43 -5.02 3.38
CA ASP A 36 2.13 -5.68 4.49
C ASP A 36 3.65 -5.52 4.35
N SER A 37 4.14 -4.40 4.86
CA SER A 37 5.55 -4.03 4.84
C SER A 37 6.47 -5.04 5.54
N ASN A 38 6.05 -5.59 6.69
CA ASN A 38 6.89 -6.45 7.50
C ASN A 38 7.09 -7.83 6.84
N SER A 39 6.06 -8.32 6.15
CA SER A 39 6.11 -9.62 5.47
C SER A 39 6.86 -9.57 4.15
N TYR A 40 6.74 -8.49 3.37
CA TYR A 40 7.18 -8.47 1.97
C TYR A 40 8.23 -7.41 1.59
N PHE A 41 8.40 -6.34 2.38
CA PHE A 41 9.24 -5.19 1.98
C PHE A 41 10.38 -4.86 2.95
N SER A 42 10.26 -5.22 4.23
CA SER A 42 11.24 -4.84 5.27
C SER A 42 12.34 -5.87 5.50
N LYS A 43 12.22 -7.09 4.96
CA LYS A 43 13.16 -8.20 5.19
C LYS A 43 13.74 -8.68 3.86
N PRO A 44 15.04 -8.47 3.58
CA PRO A 44 15.65 -8.93 2.33
C PRO A 44 15.63 -10.47 2.26
N GLY A 45 15.22 -11.01 1.11
CA GLY A 45 15.18 -12.46 0.87
C GLY A 45 14.18 -12.85 -0.23
N PRO A 46 13.81 -14.14 -0.33
CA PRO A 46 12.86 -14.61 -1.36
C PRO A 46 11.54 -13.84 -1.39
N ARG A 47 11.10 -13.33 -0.23
CA ARG A 47 9.87 -12.53 -0.08
C ARG A 47 9.93 -11.15 -0.73
N THR A 48 11.13 -10.64 -1.04
CA THR A 48 11.29 -9.40 -1.81
C THR A 48 10.73 -9.56 -3.22
N VAL A 49 10.87 -10.74 -3.83
CA VAL A 49 10.27 -11.05 -5.14
C VAL A 49 8.74 -10.97 -5.03
N THR A 50 8.15 -11.54 -3.98
CA THR A 50 6.71 -11.42 -3.69
C THR A 50 6.28 -9.96 -3.49
N GLY A 51 7.09 -9.15 -2.81
CA GLY A 51 6.85 -7.70 -2.71
C GLY A 51 6.80 -7.00 -4.07
N ILE A 52 7.66 -7.39 -5.01
CA ILE A 52 7.64 -6.87 -6.39
C ILE A 52 6.40 -7.35 -7.15
N GLU A 53 5.99 -8.61 -6.98
CA GLU A 53 4.76 -9.15 -7.57
C GLU A 53 3.51 -8.40 -7.08
N ILE A 54 3.46 -8.08 -5.78
CA ILE A 54 2.40 -7.22 -5.19
C ILE A 54 2.38 -5.84 -5.87
N LEU A 55 3.54 -5.19 -6.03
CA LEU A 55 3.61 -3.89 -6.71
C LEU A 55 3.19 -3.97 -8.18
N ALA A 56 3.62 -5.02 -8.89
CA ALA A 56 3.23 -5.25 -10.28
C ALA A 56 1.71 -5.35 -10.41
N LYS A 57 1.06 -6.11 -9.51
CA LYS A 57 -0.40 -6.26 -9.45
C LYS A 57 -1.12 -4.92 -9.20
N ILE A 58 -0.57 -4.07 -8.31
CA ILE A 58 -1.15 -2.76 -7.97
C ILE A 58 -1.00 -1.77 -9.13
N ILE A 59 0.18 -1.70 -9.74
CA ILE A 59 0.50 -0.67 -10.74
C ILE A 59 -0.12 -0.99 -12.11
N HIS A 60 -0.15 -2.26 -12.50
CA HIS A 60 -0.63 -2.72 -13.80
C HIS A 60 -1.61 -3.91 -13.67
N PRO A 61 -2.75 -3.73 -12.99
CA PRO A 61 -3.71 -4.81 -12.74
C PRO A 61 -4.23 -5.46 -14.04
N GLU A 62 -4.34 -4.69 -15.13
CA GLU A 62 -4.74 -5.15 -16.46
C GLU A 62 -3.69 -6.01 -17.17
N THR A 63 -2.41 -5.79 -16.86
CA THR A 63 -1.32 -6.61 -17.42
C THR A 63 -1.13 -7.89 -16.61
N PHE A 64 -1.29 -7.79 -15.29
CA PHE A 64 -1.03 -8.87 -14.35
C PHE A 64 -2.31 -9.50 -13.80
N VAL A 65 -3.34 -9.70 -14.62
CA VAL A 65 -4.65 -10.24 -14.19
C VAL A 65 -4.52 -11.62 -13.52
N ASP A 66 -3.66 -12.48 -14.06
CA ASP A 66 -3.47 -13.85 -13.56
C ASP A 66 -2.37 -13.98 -12.48
N LEU A 67 -1.65 -12.89 -12.19
CA LEU A 67 -0.63 -12.89 -11.15
C LEU A 67 -1.30 -13.09 -9.79
N LYS A 68 -0.98 -14.21 -9.13
CA LYS A 68 -1.47 -14.50 -7.77
C LYS A 68 -0.53 -13.88 -6.76
N VAL A 69 -1.09 -13.12 -5.84
CA VAL A 69 -0.39 -12.56 -4.69
C VAL A 69 -1.08 -13.04 -3.41
N PRO A 70 -0.40 -13.06 -2.25
CA PRO A 70 -1.02 -13.49 -1.01
C PRO A 70 -2.27 -12.66 -0.67
N ASP A 71 -3.25 -13.31 -0.06
CA ASP A 71 -4.45 -12.63 0.44
C ASP A 71 -4.07 -11.54 1.45
N ASP A 72 -4.83 -10.45 1.46
CA ASP A 72 -4.62 -9.28 2.33
C ASP A 72 -3.21 -8.65 2.25
N SER A 73 -2.42 -8.97 1.22
CA SER A 73 -1.07 -8.42 1.03
C SER A 73 -1.05 -6.92 0.73
N PHE A 74 -2.18 -6.39 0.21
CA PHE A 74 -2.41 -4.97 0.02
C PHE A 74 -3.91 -4.64 0.06
N LEU A 75 -4.25 -3.39 0.41
CA LEU A 75 -5.62 -2.87 0.35
C LEU A 75 -5.62 -1.46 -0.23
N GLN A 76 -6.61 -1.15 -1.07
CA GLN A 76 -6.81 0.21 -1.57
C GLN A 76 -7.47 1.07 -0.49
N ILE A 77 -6.89 2.24 -0.25
CA ILE A 77 -7.47 3.24 0.65
C ILE A 77 -8.25 4.25 -0.19
N ASN A 78 -9.55 4.28 0.03
CA ASN A 78 -10.41 5.32 -0.53
C ASN A 78 -10.33 6.54 0.39
N SER A 79 -9.90 7.68 -0.17
CA SER A 79 -9.76 8.96 0.56
C SER A 79 -11.04 9.78 0.49
#